data_AF-A0A950XKD9-F1
#
_entry.id   AF-A0A950XKD9-F1
#
_cell.length_a   1.000
_cell.length_b   1.000
_cell.length_c   1.000
_cell.angle_alpha   90.00
_cell.angle_beta   90.00
_cell.angle_gamma   90.00
#
_symmetry.space_group_name_H-M   'P 1'
#
loop_
_entity.id
_entity.type
_entity.pdbx_description
1 polymer ?
#
loop_
_entity_poly.entity_id
_entity_poly.type
_entity_poly.pdbx_seq_one_letter_code
_entity_poly.pdbx_strand_id
1 'polypeptide(L)'
;AAFGVSVDLRGEAPYAFDGAATPSAIFIGGGLTQPGLLDACLDHLPAGGRLVANTVTAESEAILAQSYSRLGGQLRRFQHYQSEPLGGFTGWRPQLPVTQWEVTKQ
;
A
#
# COMPACT_ATOMS: atom_id res chain seq x y z
N ALA A 1 11.37 -25.55 11.07
CA ALA A 1 9.98 -25.06 10.86
C ALA A 1 9.91 -24.46 9.46
N ALA A 2 8.96 -24.88 8.63
CA ALA A 2 8.72 -24.19 7.37
C ALA A 2 8.01 -22.87 7.71
N PHE A 3 8.70 -21.75 7.50
CA PHE A 3 8.09 -20.43 7.62
C PHE A 3 7.14 -20.25 6.44
N GLY A 4 5.86 -20.00 6.70
CA GLY A 4 4.87 -19.78 5.66
C GLY A 4 3.49 -19.52 6.24
N VAL A 5 2.70 -18.74 5.50
CA VAL A 5 1.26 -18.58 5.71
C VAL A 5 0.55 -19.16 4.50
N SER A 6 -0.64 -19.73 4.68
CA SER A 6 -1.48 -20.13 3.56
C SER A 6 -1.97 -18.87 2.83
N VAL A 7 -1.69 -18.80 1.53
CA VAL A 7 -2.14 -17.70 0.67
C VAL A 7 -3.26 -18.22 -0.22
N ASP A 8 -4.40 -17.52 -0.18
CA ASP A 8 -5.54 -17.74 -1.06
C ASP A 8 -5.49 -16.71 -2.21
N LEU A 9 -5.22 -17.19 -3.42
CA LEU A 9 -5.12 -16.35 -4.61
C LEU A 9 -6.49 -16.28 -5.29
N ARG A 10 -7.03 -15.06 -5.40
CA ARG A 10 -8.24 -14.76 -6.16
C ARG A 10 -7.90 -14.07 -7.49
N GLY A 11 -8.90 -13.49 -8.14
CA GLY A 11 -8.75 -12.69 -9.36
C GLY A 11 -8.34 -11.24 -9.10
N GLU A 12 -8.54 -10.39 -10.10
CA GLU A 12 -8.17 -8.98 -10.06
C GLU A 12 -9.05 -8.18 -9.09
N ALA A 13 -8.41 -7.34 -8.28
CA ALA A 13 -9.12 -6.35 -7.48
C ALA A 13 -9.52 -5.15 -8.37
N PRO A 14 -10.69 -4.53 -8.14
CA PRO A 14 -11.67 -4.82 -7.08
C PRO A 14 -12.70 -5.93 -7.44
N TYR A 15 -12.59 -6.56 -8.62
CA TYR A 15 -13.64 -7.42 -9.17
C TYR A 15 -13.75 -8.81 -8.52
N ALA A 16 -12.73 -9.26 -7.79
CA ALA A 16 -12.67 -10.60 -7.21
C ALA A 16 -12.71 -10.62 -5.67
N PHE A 17 -13.44 -9.69 -5.05
CA PHE A 17 -13.66 -9.69 -3.59
C PHE A 17 -14.78 -10.63 -3.14
N ASP A 18 -15.68 -11.02 -4.03
CA ASP A 18 -16.79 -11.92 -3.71
C ASP A 18 -16.29 -13.25 -3.14
N GLY A 19 -16.90 -13.66 -2.01
CA GLY A 19 -16.51 -14.88 -1.30
C GLY A 19 -15.17 -14.80 -0.56
N ALA A 20 -14.51 -13.62 -0.52
CA ALA A 20 -13.40 -13.39 0.39
C ALA A 20 -13.89 -13.27 1.84
N ALA A 21 -13.09 -13.78 2.77
CA ALA A 21 -13.34 -13.53 4.19
C ALA A 21 -13.24 -12.03 4.47
N THR A 22 -14.09 -11.54 5.38
CA THR A 22 -14.04 -10.13 5.80
C THR A 22 -12.66 -9.79 6.38
N PRO A 23 -11.92 -8.83 5.79
CA PRO A 23 -10.57 -8.52 6.23
C PRO A 23 -10.58 -7.70 7.52
N SER A 24 -9.64 -7.98 8.43
CA SER A 24 -9.32 -7.08 9.54
C SER A 24 -8.32 -5.99 9.12
N ALA A 25 -7.57 -6.23 8.05
CA ALA A 25 -6.66 -5.26 7.46
C ALA A 25 -6.54 -5.47 5.94
N ILE A 26 -6.26 -4.39 5.21
CA ILE A 26 -6.03 -4.39 3.76
C ILE A 26 -4.68 -3.72 3.49
N PHE A 27 -3.89 -4.33 2.60
CA PHE A 27 -2.67 -3.74 2.06
C PHE A 27 -2.81 -3.55 0.55
N ILE A 28 -2.59 -2.32 0.06
CA ILE A 28 -2.58 -1.98 -1.36
C ILE A 28 -1.13 -1.68 -1.78
N GLY A 29 -0.51 -2.62 -2.49
CA GLY A 29 0.85 -2.47 -3.02
C GLY A 29 0.92 -1.86 -4.43
N GLY A 30 -0.20 -1.83 -5.15
CA GLY A 30 -0.28 -1.35 -6.54
C GLY A 30 -1.73 -1.22 -7.00
N GLY A 31 -1.92 -0.67 -8.20
CA GLY A 31 -3.25 -0.49 -8.79
C GLY A 31 -4.08 0.64 -8.17
N LEU A 32 -3.50 1.53 -7.36
CA LEU A 32 -4.25 2.61 -6.72
C LEU A 32 -4.92 3.57 -7.73
N THR A 33 -4.39 3.65 -8.94
CA THR A 33 -4.96 4.40 -10.07
C THR A 33 -6.10 3.66 -10.76
N GLN A 34 -6.36 2.38 -10.44
CA GLN A 34 -7.51 1.63 -10.95
C GLN A 34 -8.79 2.26 -10.37
N PRO A 35 -9.72 2.71 -11.22
CA PRO A 35 -10.95 3.33 -10.75
C PRO A 35 -11.72 2.42 -9.77
N GLY A 36 -12.12 2.99 -8.64
CA GLY A 36 -12.93 2.30 -7.63
C GLY A 36 -12.17 1.31 -6.74
N LEU A 37 -10.87 1.03 -6.97
CA LEU A 37 -10.13 0.07 -6.14
C LEU A 37 -10.11 0.48 -4.67
N LEU A 38 -9.72 1.73 -4.39
CA LEU A 38 -9.60 2.20 -3.01
C LEU A 38 -10.95 2.23 -2.29
N ASP A 39 -12.00 2.74 -2.95
CA ASP A 39 -13.34 2.80 -2.37
C ASP A 39 -13.87 1.39 -2.11
N ALA A 40 -13.72 0.45 -3.06
CA ALA A 40 -14.10 -0.95 -2.86
C ALA A 40 -13.35 -1.62 -1.69
N CYS A 41 -12.05 -1.34 -1.53
CA CYS A 41 -11.29 -1.81 -0.37
C CYS A 41 -11.83 -1.22 0.94
N LEU A 42 -12.10 0.09 0.98
CA LEU A 42 -12.66 0.74 2.15
C LEU A 42 -14.04 0.19 2.50
N ASP A 43 -14.89 -0.10 1.50
CA ASP A 43 -16.23 -0.65 1.70
C ASP A 43 -16.19 -2.05 2.33
N HIS A 44 -15.24 -2.90 1.90
CA HIS A 44 -15.07 -4.26 2.43
C HIS A 44 -14.36 -4.32 3.78
N LEU A 45 -13.69 -3.23 4.20
CA LEU A 45 -13.04 -3.14 5.50
C LEU A 45 -14.08 -2.80 6.57
N PRO A 46 -14.23 -3.56 7.66
CA PRO A 46 -15.11 -3.19 8.77
C PRO A 46 -14.58 -1.98 9.55
N ALA A 47 -15.46 -1.34 10.34
CA ALA A 47 -15.07 -0.36 11.34
C ALA A 47 -14.02 -0.96 12.30
N GLY A 48 -13.00 -0.17 12.64
CA GLY A 48 -11.81 -0.60 13.38
C GLY A 48 -10.75 -1.32 12.53
N GLY A 49 -11.06 -1.69 11.29
CA GLY A 49 -10.11 -2.30 10.36
C GLY A 49 -9.05 -1.32 9.87
N ARG A 50 -7.87 -1.82 9.50
CA ARG A 50 -6.72 -1.01 9.06
C ARG A 50 -6.46 -1.13 7.56
N LEU A 51 -6.28 0.00 6.88
CA LEU A 51 -5.82 0.04 5.49
C LEU A 51 -4.44 0.68 5.41
N VAL A 52 -3.53 0.02 4.70
CA VAL A 52 -2.20 0.54 4.37
C VAL A 52 -2.02 0.53 2.86
N ALA A 53 -1.61 1.64 2.27
CA ALA A 53 -1.33 1.75 0.85
C ALA A 53 0.07 2.31 0.62
N ASN A 54 0.86 1.65 -0.22
CA ASN A 54 2.19 2.09 -0.63
C ASN A 54 2.19 2.49 -2.11
N THR A 55 2.83 3.63 -2.43
CA THR A 55 2.94 4.12 -3.79
C THR A 55 4.33 4.66 -4.09
N VAL A 56 4.72 4.62 -5.36
CA VAL A 56 6.02 5.11 -5.85
C VAL A 56 5.89 6.09 -7.03
N THR A 57 4.67 6.36 -7.49
CA THR A 57 4.39 7.27 -8.61
C THR A 57 3.63 8.50 -8.14
N ALA A 58 3.85 9.65 -8.78
CA ALA A 58 3.21 10.91 -8.42
C ALA A 58 1.68 10.86 -8.53
N GLU A 59 1.14 10.13 -9.52
CA GLU A 59 -0.30 9.95 -9.72
C GLU A 59 -0.94 9.20 -8.54
N SER A 60 -0.28 8.14 -8.09
CA SER A 60 -0.74 7.35 -6.94
C SER A 60 -0.55 8.14 -5.63
N GLU A 61 0.53 8.92 -5.51
CA GLU A 61 0.76 9.82 -4.37
C GLU A 61 -0.34 10.89 -4.27
N ALA A 62 -0.80 11.44 -5.39
CA ALA A 62 -1.90 12.40 -5.40
C ALA A 62 -3.19 11.80 -4.84
N ILE A 63 -3.49 10.53 -5.18
CA ILE A 63 -4.64 9.80 -4.63
C ILE A 63 -4.48 9.60 -3.12
N LEU A 64 -3.29 9.24 -2.64
CA LEU A 64 -3.04 9.10 -1.20
C LEU A 64 -3.17 10.43 -0.45
N ALA A 65 -2.66 11.54 -1.01
CA ALA A 65 -2.77 12.86 -0.39
C ALA A 65 -4.23 13.31 -0.29
N GLN A 66 -5.04 13.07 -1.32
CA GLN A 66 -6.48 13.35 -1.30
C GLN A 66 -7.21 12.47 -0.27
N SER A 67 -6.88 11.17 -0.24
CA SER A 67 -7.49 10.22 0.69
C SER A 67 -7.15 10.54 2.14
N TYR A 68 -5.89 10.88 2.42
CA TYR A 68 -5.44 11.39 3.71
C TYR A 68 -6.18 12.67 4.12
N SER A 69 -6.38 13.61 3.20
CA SER A 69 -7.12 14.84 3.49
C SER A 69 -8.58 14.58 3.84
N ARG A 70 -9.20 13.53 3.25
CA ARG A 70 -10.60 13.15 3.48
C ARG A 70 -10.81 12.29 4.73
N LEU A 71 -9.90 11.35 4.98
CA LEU A 71 -10.08 10.26 5.96
C LEU A 71 -9.08 10.32 7.13
N GLY A 72 -8.12 11.25 7.09
CA GLY A 72 -7.04 11.35 8.07
C GLY A 72 -6.09 10.17 8.01
N GLY A 73 -5.68 9.68 9.19
CA GLY A 73 -4.66 8.65 9.32
C GLY A 73 -3.24 9.23 9.36
N GLN A 74 -2.28 8.52 8.80
CA GLN A 74 -0.87 8.88 8.82
C GLN A 74 -0.28 8.72 7.42
N LEU A 75 0.37 9.78 6.94
CA LEU A 75 1.09 9.79 5.67
C LEU A 75 2.59 9.88 5.96
N ARG A 76 3.37 8.95 5.41
CA ARG A 76 4.83 8.87 5.58
C ARG A 76 5.50 8.73 4.23
N ARG A 77 6.74 9.22 4.11
CA ARG A 77 7.59 8.96 2.94
C ARG A 77 8.92 8.36 3.37
N PHE A 78 9.25 7.23 2.77
CA PHE A 78 10.45 6.47 3.09
C PHE A 78 11.44 6.54 1.94
N GLN A 79 12.67 6.97 2.25
CA GLN A 79 13.79 7.01 1.32
C GLN A 79 14.88 6.10 1.86
N HIS A 80 15.27 5.10 1.06
CA HIS A 80 16.34 4.17 1.41
C HIS A 80 17.53 4.38 0.49
N TYR A 81 18.72 4.23 1.07
CA TYR A 81 19.98 4.25 0.35
C TYR A 81 20.66 2.91 0.55
N GLN A 82 21.19 2.35 -0.54
CA GLN A 82 21.96 1.12 -0.49
C GLN A 82 23.39 1.40 -0.94
N SER A 83 24.37 0.84 -0.23
CA SER A 83 25.77 0.96 -0.61
C SER A 83 26.02 0.27 -1.94
N GLU A 84 26.76 0.92 -2.84
CA GLU A 84 27.25 0.33 -4.08
C GLU A 84 28.69 0.73 -4.36
N PRO A 85 29.47 -0.07 -5.13
CA PRO A 85 30.81 0.33 -5.53
C PRO A 85 30.81 1.63 -6.36
N LEU A 86 31.71 2.55 -6.01
CA LEU A 86 31.98 3.78 -6.75
C LEU A 86 33.49 3.86 -7.03
N GLY A 87 33.93 3.16 -8.09
CA GLY A 87 35.35 2.89 -8.31
C GLY A 87 35.94 2.09 -7.15
N GLY A 88 36.99 2.61 -6.51
CA GLY A 88 37.61 2.01 -5.32
C GLY A 88 36.94 2.36 -3.99
N PHE A 89 35.86 3.13 -4.00
CA PHE A 89 35.15 3.59 -2.79
C PHE A 89 33.72 3.03 -2.72
N THR A 90 33.01 3.34 -1.63
CA THR A 90 31.60 3.01 -1.43
C THR A 90 30.75 4.26 -1.66
N GLY A 91 29.86 4.21 -2.66
CA GLY A 91 28.82 5.20 -2.88
C GLY A 91 27.48 4.77 -2.27
N TRP A 92 26.52 5.70 -2.24
CA TRP A 92 25.16 5.45 -1.77
C TRP A 92 24.16 5.66 -2.92
N ARG A 93 23.48 4.59 -3.34
CA ARG A 93 22.42 4.67 -4.34
C ARG A 93 21.06 4.85 -3.68
N PRO A 94 20.33 5.94 -3.99
CA PRO A 94 18.96 6.09 -3.56
C PRO A 94 18.05 5.10 -4.31
N GLN A 95 17.14 4.44 -3.59
CA GLN A 95 15.99 3.76 -4.18
C GLN A 95 14.86 4.75 -4.47
N LEU A 96 13.86 4.37 -5.26
CA LEU A 96 12.66 5.22 -5.41
C LEU A 96 12.00 5.42 -4.03
N PRO A 97 11.59 6.66 -3.68
CA PRO A 97 10.85 6.88 -2.44
C PRO A 97 9.53 6.12 -2.47
N VAL A 98 9.15 5.57 -1.32
CA VAL A 98 7.83 4.96 -1.12
C VAL A 98 7.02 5.88 -0.23
N THR A 99 5.91 6.39 -0.74
CA THR A 99 4.91 7.08 0.06
C THR A 99 3.92 6.05 0.59
N GLN A 100 3.70 6.07 1.90
CA GLN A 100 2.78 5.17 2.60
C GLN A 100 1.69 5.97 3.29
N TRP A 101 0.46 5.56 3.07
CA TRP A 101 -0.69 6.02 3.84
C TRP A 101 -1.24 4.88 4.69
N GLU A 102 -1.51 5.16 5.96
CA GLU A 102 -2.09 4.24 6.93
C GLU A 102 -3.32 4.89 7.57
N VAL A 103 -4.46 4.20 7.54
CA VAL A 103 -5.71 4.68 8.15
C VAL A 103 -6.42 3.55 8.89
N THR A 104 -7.09 3.89 9.99
CA THR A 104 -8.05 2.99 10.66
C THR A 104 -9.44 3.45 10.33
N LYS A 105 -10.25 2.57 9.71
CA LYS A 105 -11.64 2.88 9.36
C LYS A 105 -12.43 3.12 10.66
N GLN A 106 -13.15 4.23 10.73
CA GLN A 106 -14.04 4.54 11.84
C GLN A 106 -15.34 3.76 11.75
#